data_AF-A0A1F6GLM5-F1
#
_entry.id   AF-A0A1F6GLM5-F1
#
_cell.length_a   1.000
_cell.length_b   1.000
_cell.length_c   1.000
_cell.angle_alpha   90.00
_cell.angle_beta   90.00
_cell.angle_gamma   90.00
#
_symmetry.space_group_name_H-M   'P 1'
#
loop_
_entity.id
_entity.type
_entity.pdbx_description
1 polymer ?
#
loop_
_entity_poly.entity_id
_entity_poly.type
_entity_poly.pdbx_seq_one_letter_code
_entity_poly.pdbx_strand_id
1 'polypeptide(L)'
;MKRTLLIGLFCFALASSGFAWVPERRTDGGTKEFGWFFAPTPIKLEGIGQGVPVFGLLSNFYETTDLIFVKTLPGGDFDLNVYLLDQLPAFTDHILLTAGSFDQLATYSLYGRGVDSSKDDFIRPLARSKGNFYQVKLLGWEERLQGFYQVFRGTQEVRKTYDAKGNLLSEQTSKNDFDGKTYGAILDLTDEVVDPRIGVRMGRKYIPSKSNIALKSDITVVDTDFNVYIPFFHKDTLVMSGFLSTSQIDRSGVTDEATARVIYNQNCDPTSPFYSACKASEDKLVNEFLSYNRYGNATPLGGSNRLRSYPQGRFSAGSTSYQGIEYRFNLADDPKEVNWFFLGGIQTLFQVAFFAEQGTVSETRSGLGSNLKSSYGAGLRALISGFVYRLDVATGNEGVGVTLFIDYPMQLNPIN
;
A
#
# COMPACT_ATOMS: atom_id res chain seq x y z
N MET A 1 -15.02 55.80 14.49
CA MET A 1 -15.40 55.14 13.23
C MET A 1 -14.22 54.90 12.26
N LYS A 2 -12.98 54.65 12.73
CA LYS A 2 -11.80 54.44 11.86
C LYS A 2 -10.99 53.16 12.15
N ARG A 3 -11.44 52.30 13.08
CA ARG A 3 -10.72 51.05 13.43
C ARG A 3 -11.36 49.77 12.89
N THR A 4 -12.63 49.83 12.46
CA THR A 4 -13.34 48.64 11.95
C THR A 4 -13.13 48.41 10.45
N LEU A 5 -12.66 49.41 9.70
CA LEU A 5 -12.43 49.31 8.25
C LEU A 5 -11.07 48.68 7.89
N LEU A 6 -10.08 48.71 8.78
CA LEU A 6 -8.76 48.12 8.52
C LEU A 6 -8.72 46.60 8.69
N ILE A 7 -9.59 46.02 9.53
CA ILE A 7 -9.64 44.57 9.74
C ILE A 7 -10.36 43.88 8.56
N GLY A 8 -11.37 44.55 7.97
CA GLY A 8 -12.03 44.08 6.75
C GLY A 8 -11.11 44.07 5.52
N LEU A 9 -10.21 45.05 5.40
CA LEU A 9 -9.26 45.12 4.28
C LEU A 9 -8.08 44.13 4.43
N PHE A 10 -7.67 43.81 5.66
CA PHE A 10 -6.61 42.83 5.92
C PHE A 10 -7.07 41.37 5.70
N CYS A 11 -8.34 41.06 6.01
CA CYS A 11 -8.92 39.75 5.67
C CYS A 11 -9.15 39.57 4.16
N PHE A 12 -9.43 40.65 3.41
CA PHE A 12 -9.56 40.58 1.95
C PHE A 12 -8.20 40.47 1.23
N ALA A 13 -7.12 41.00 1.81
CA ALA A 13 -5.76 40.89 1.26
C ALA A 13 -5.12 39.50 1.47
N LEU A 14 -5.53 38.75 2.50
CA LEU A 14 -5.13 37.35 2.69
C LEU A 14 -5.90 36.37 1.80
N ALA A 15 -7.12 36.73 1.39
CA ALA A 15 -7.89 35.93 0.44
C ALA A 15 -7.36 36.03 -1.00
N SER A 16 -6.74 37.15 -1.38
CA SER A 16 -6.15 37.36 -2.72
C SER A 16 -4.68 36.94 -2.84
N SER A 17 -3.99 36.68 -1.72
CA SER A 17 -2.61 36.15 -1.69
C SER A 17 -2.53 34.67 -1.28
N GLY A 18 -3.67 34.03 -0.97
CA GLY A 18 -3.76 32.67 -0.42
C GLY A 18 -3.15 31.55 -1.28
N PHE A 19 -2.75 31.84 -2.52
CA PHE A 19 -2.17 30.87 -3.45
C PHE A 19 -0.81 31.29 -4.03
N ALA A 20 -0.23 32.43 -3.64
CA ALA A 20 1.08 32.86 -4.18
C ALA A 20 2.25 31.91 -3.82
N TRP A 21 2.02 31.01 -2.86
CA TRP A 21 2.97 29.98 -2.43
C TRP A 21 2.72 28.61 -3.09
N VAL A 22 1.59 28.42 -3.79
CA VAL A 22 1.32 27.18 -4.53
C VAL A 22 2.08 27.26 -5.86
N PRO A 23 3.03 26.34 -6.11
CA PRO A 23 3.82 26.36 -7.32
C PRO A 23 2.93 26.12 -8.54
N GLU A 24 3.29 26.72 -9.67
CA GLU A 24 2.64 26.45 -10.96
C GLU A 24 2.72 24.96 -11.31
N ARG A 25 1.68 24.42 -11.95
CA ARG A 25 1.66 23.00 -12.32
C ARG A 25 2.60 22.78 -13.51
N ARG A 26 3.71 22.08 -13.27
CA ARG A 26 4.64 21.62 -14.29
C ARG A 26 3.96 20.53 -15.13
N THR A 27 4.09 20.64 -16.44
CA THR A 27 3.71 19.57 -17.37
C THR A 27 4.91 18.65 -17.60
N ASP A 28 4.69 17.34 -17.55
CA ASP A 28 5.68 16.36 -18.01
C ASP A 28 5.21 15.79 -19.35
N GLY A 29 5.96 16.05 -20.41
CA GLY A 29 5.59 15.72 -21.79
C GLY A 29 5.52 14.22 -22.07
N GLY A 30 6.16 13.38 -21.26
CA GLY A 30 6.14 11.91 -21.47
C GLY A 30 5.03 11.18 -20.73
N THR A 31 4.26 11.83 -19.85
CA THR A 31 3.27 11.12 -19.01
C THR A 31 2.07 10.59 -19.78
N LYS A 32 1.82 11.08 -20.99
CA LYS A 32 0.74 10.63 -21.89
C LYS A 32 1.21 9.71 -23.01
N GLU A 33 2.51 9.43 -23.06
CA GLU A 33 3.08 8.60 -24.11
C GLU A 33 2.82 7.12 -23.82
N PHE A 34 2.56 6.34 -24.88
CA PHE A 34 2.41 4.90 -24.73
C PHE A 34 3.69 4.29 -24.15
N GLY A 35 3.52 3.31 -23.26
CA GLY A 35 4.64 2.57 -22.70
C GLY A 35 4.23 1.14 -22.36
N TRP A 36 5.22 0.28 -22.18
CA TRP A 36 5.00 -1.11 -21.80
C TRP A 36 6.07 -1.60 -20.85
N PHE A 37 5.70 -2.51 -19.98
CA PHE A 37 6.62 -3.24 -19.11
C PHE A 37 6.12 -4.67 -18.91
N PHE A 38 7.03 -5.64 -19.05
CA PHE A 38 6.76 -7.05 -18.82
C PHE A 38 7.86 -7.68 -17.99
N ALA A 39 7.52 -8.25 -16.84
CA ALA A 39 8.48 -8.88 -15.95
C ALA A 39 8.02 -10.29 -15.56
N PRO A 40 8.72 -11.36 -15.99
CA PRO A 40 8.59 -12.65 -15.37
C PRO A 40 9.21 -12.60 -13.96
N THR A 41 8.45 -13.06 -12.97
CA THR A 41 8.81 -12.98 -11.55
C THR A 41 8.76 -14.37 -10.93
N PRO A 42 9.77 -15.24 -11.19
CA PRO A 42 9.75 -16.60 -10.66
C PRO A 42 9.70 -16.58 -9.14
N ILE A 43 8.75 -17.33 -8.58
CA ILE A 43 8.57 -17.51 -7.14
C ILE A 43 8.77 -18.97 -6.78
N LYS A 44 9.48 -19.22 -5.69
CA LYS A 44 9.63 -20.54 -5.07
C LYS A 44 9.56 -20.38 -3.56
N LEU A 45 8.59 -21.03 -2.95
CA LEU A 45 8.42 -21.07 -1.51
C LEU A 45 8.64 -22.51 -1.05
N GLU A 46 9.68 -22.69 -0.24
CA GLU A 46 10.04 -23.99 0.33
C GLU A 46 8.83 -24.60 1.05
N GLY A 47 8.60 -25.90 0.81
CA GLY A 47 7.47 -26.65 1.38
C GLY A 47 6.07 -26.31 0.82
N ILE A 48 5.92 -25.25 0.03
CA ILE A 48 4.62 -24.77 -0.48
C ILE A 48 4.49 -24.98 -1.99
N GLY A 49 5.47 -24.54 -2.79
CA GLY A 49 5.41 -24.67 -4.24
C GLY A 49 6.21 -23.60 -5.01
N GLN A 50 6.05 -23.60 -6.33
CA GLN A 50 6.71 -22.66 -7.24
C GLN A 50 5.79 -22.19 -8.37
N GLY A 51 6.13 -21.08 -9.00
CA GLY A 51 5.41 -20.56 -10.17
C GLY A 51 6.16 -19.43 -10.85
N VAL A 52 5.75 -19.08 -12.07
CA VAL A 52 6.29 -17.93 -12.79
C VAL A 52 5.15 -16.98 -13.18
N PRO A 53 4.74 -16.09 -12.25
CA PRO A 53 3.91 -14.94 -12.58
C PRO A 53 4.61 -14.02 -13.58
N VAL A 54 3.86 -13.57 -14.58
CA VAL A 54 4.26 -12.49 -15.49
C VAL A 54 3.45 -11.27 -15.10
N PHE A 55 4.15 -10.23 -14.65
CA PHE A 55 3.59 -8.89 -14.51
C PHE A 55 3.63 -8.20 -15.87
N GLY A 56 2.52 -7.60 -16.29
CA GLY A 56 2.40 -6.81 -17.50
C GLY A 56 1.74 -5.47 -17.22
N LEU A 57 2.28 -4.43 -17.84
CA LEU A 57 1.77 -3.07 -17.81
C LEU A 57 1.81 -2.52 -19.23
N LEU A 58 0.68 -1.97 -19.69
CA LEU A 58 0.60 -1.12 -20.86
C LEU A 58 0.09 0.24 -20.39
N SER A 59 0.97 1.24 -20.41
CA SER A 59 0.65 2.59 -19.94
C SER A 59 0.11 3.44 -21.09
N ASN A 60 -0.89 4.28 -20.82
CA ASN A 60 -1.53 5.14 -21.82
C ASN A 60 -1.93 4.38 -23.10
N PHE A 61 -2.41 3.14 -22.96
CA PHE A 61 -2.78 2.32 -24.12
C PHE A 61 -4.06 2.84 -24.80
N TYR A 62 -4.85 3.62 -24.06
CA TYR A 62 -6.00 4.37 -24.54
C TYR A 62 -6.11 5.69 -23.76
N GLU A 63 -5.84 6.83 -24.39
CA GLU A 63 -5.80 8.15 -23.71
C GLU A 63 -4.87 8.10 -22.47
N THR A 64 -5.39 8.33 -21.25
CA THR A 64 -4.65 8.18 -19.98
C THR A 64 -4.87 6.84 -19.29
N THR A 65 -5.49 5.87 -19.98
CA THR A 65 -5.86 4.58 -19.40
C THR A 65 -4.70 3.61 -19.43
N ASP A 66 -4.49 2.93 -18.31
CA ASP A 66 -3.47 1.90 -18.16
C ASP A 66 -4.10 0.51 -18.05
N LEU A 67 -3.45 -0.49 -18.64
CA LEU A 67 -3.79 -1.90 -18.47
C LEU A 67 -2.68 -2.59 -17.67
N ILE A 68 -3.01 -3.03 -16.46
CA ILE A 68 -2.13 -3.77 -15.58
C ILE A 68 -2.67 -5.20 -15.45
N PHE A 69 -1.79 -6.19 -15.56
CA PHE A 69 -2.17 -7.58 -15.34
C PHE A 69 -1.05 -8.40 -14.71
N VAL A 70 -1.45 -9.43 -13.96
CA VAL A 70 -0.57 -10.49 -13.49
C VAL A 70 -1.17 -11.80 -13.92
N LYS A 71 -0.38 -12.62 -14.61
CA LYS A 71 -0.80 -13.96 -15.02
C LYS A 71 0.29 -14.98 -14.75
N THR A 72 -0.04 -16.08 -14.08
CA THR A 72 0.92 -17.16 -13.86
C THR A 72 0.99 -18.07 -15.08
N LEU A 73 2.22 -18.40 -15.51
CA LEU A 73 2.44 -19.36 -16.58
C LEU A 73 1.97 -20.76 -16.16
N PRO A 74 1.44 -21.58 -17.10
CA PRO A 74 1.03 -22.94 -16.79
C PRO A 74 2.15 -23.79 -16.19
N GLY A 75 1.79 -24.72 -15.29
CA GLY A 75 2.71 -25.68 -14.70
C GLY A 75 3.31 -25.29 -13.34
N GLY A 76 2.82 -24.23 -12.69
CA GLY A 76 3.14 -23.87 -11.31
C GLY A 76 2.06 -24.26 -10.29
N ASP A 77 2.42 -24.20 -9.01
CA ASP A 77 1.53 -24.45 -7.85
C ASP A 77 0.73 -23.21 -7.44
N PHE A 78 1.20 -22.03 -7.85
CA PHE A 78 0.49 -20.76 -7.70
C PHE A 78 -0.29 -20.44 -8.96
N ASP A 79 -1.45 -19.83 -8.79
CA ASP A 79 -2.30 -19.40 -9.90
C ASP A 79 -2.70 -17.96 -9.62
N LEU A 80 -1.97 -16.99 -10.15
CA LEU A 80 -2.27 -15.56 -9.99
C LEU A 80 -2.85 -15.04 -11.31
N ASN A 81 -4.10 -14.61 -11.29
CA ASN A 81 -4.75 -13.89 -12.38
C ASN A 81 -5.30 -12.58 -11.83
N VAL A 82 -4.73 -11.46 -12.23
CA VAL A 82 -5.19 -10.12 -11.87
C VAL A 82 -5.25 -9.31 -13.15
N TYR A 83 -6.34 -8.57 -13.34
CA TYR A 83 -6.51 -7.67 -14.47
C TYR A 83 -7.09 -6.36 -13.97
N LEU A 84 -6.53 -5.25 -14.40
CA LEU A 84 -6.83 -3.92 -13.92
C LEU A 84 -6.78 -2.93 -15.10
N LEU A 85 -7.89 -2.23 -15.33
CA LEU A 85 -7.96 -1.03 -16.13
C LEU A 85 -7.95 0.16 -15.17
N ASP A 86 -6.91 0.98 -15.23
CA ASP A 86 -6.76 2.14 -14.36
C ASP A 86 -6.89 3.45 -15.15
N GLN A 87 -7.43 4.47 -14.47
CA GLN A 87 -7.54 5.85 -14.97
C GLN A 87 -8.32 6.04 -16.30
N LEU A 88 -9.33 5.21 -16.57
CA LEU A 88 -10.21 5.38 -17.74
C LEU A 88 -11.04 6.66 -17.61
N PRO A 89 -10.90 7.66 -18.50
CA PRO A 89 -11.73 8.86 -18.48
C PRO A 89 -13.21 8.53 -18.73
N ALA A 90 -14.12 9.11 -17.94
CA ALA A 90 -15.55 8.93 -18.08
C ALA A 90 -16.24 10.28 -18.33
N PHE A 91 -16.69 10.49 -19.56
CA PHE A 91 -17.35 11.71 -20.05
C PHE A 91 -16.47 12.98 -20.06
N THR A 92 -15.51 13.08 -19.14
CA THR A 92 -14.56 14.18 -18.97
C THR A 92 -13.26 13.65 -18.36
N ASP A 93 -12.15 14.36 -18.55
CA ASP A 93 -10.86 14.05 -17.90
C ASP A 93 -10.86 14.30 -16.37
N HIS A 94 -11.95 14.86 -15.82
CA HIS A 94 -12.13 15.10 -14.39
C HIS A 94 -12.74 13.92 -13.63
N ILE A 95 -13.20 12.88 -14.34
CA ILE A 95 -13.78 11.68 -13.73
C ILE A 95 -13.03 10.48 -14.30
N LEU A 96 -12.25 9.82 -13.46
CA LEU A 96 -11.48 8.64 -13.83
C LEU A 96 -12.08 7.39 -13.18
N LEU A 97 -12.20 6.33 -13.96
CA LEU A 97 -12.70 5.04 -13.54
C LEU A 97 -11.56 4.03 -13.49
N THR A 98 -11.52 3.26 -12.41
CA THR A 98 -10.68 2.07 -12.30
C THR A 98 -11.59 0.86 -12.16
N ALA A 99 -11.30 -0.22 -12.88
CA ALA A 99 -12.01 -1.48 -12.73
C ALA A 99 -11.03 -2.64 -12.83
N GLY A 100 -11.19 -3.63 -11.96
CA GLY A 100 -10.34 -4.80 -12.00
C GLY A 100 -11.00 -6.04 -11.42
N SER A 101 -10.36 -7.16 -11.71
CA SER A 101 -10.75 -8.50 -11.25
C SER A 101 -9.53 -9.28 -10.85
N PHE A 102 -9.72 -10.24 -9.95
CA PHE A 102 -8.66 -11.16 -9.55
C PHE A 102 -9.26 -12.55 -9.28
N ASP A 103 -8.49 -13.58 -9.60
CA ASP A 103 -8.63 -14.95 -9.12
C ASP A 103 -7.22 -15.45 -8.87
N GLN A 104 -6.87 -15.59 -7.59
CA GLN A 104 -5.53 -15.93 -7.16
C GLN A 104 -5.52 -17.02 -6.11
N LEU A 105 -4.68 -18.05 -6.31
CA LEU A 105 -4.21 -18.96 -5.30
C LEU A 105 -2.81 -18.52 -4.88
N ALA A 106 -2.72 -17.88 -3.72
CA ALA A 106 -1.50 -17.27 -3.21
C ALA A 106 -1.35 -17.52 -1.71
N THR A 107 -0.13 -17.34 -1.21
CA THR A 107 0.14 -17.31 0.22
C THR A 107 0.56 -15.91 0.65
N TYR A 108 0.26 -15.57 1.89
CA TYR A 108 0.68 -14.35 2.55
C TYR A 108 1.23 -14.69 3.93
N SER A 109 2.14 -13.85 4.44
CA SER A 109 2.71 -14.06 5.77
C SER A 109 1.86 -13.33 6.81
N LEU A 110 1.37 -14.06 7.80
CA LEU A 110 0.70 -13.52 8.98
C LEU A 110 1.70 -13.48 10.13
N TYR A 111 2.36 -12.34 10.30
CA TYR A 111 3.33 -12.08 11.37
C TYR A 111 2.66 -11.97 12.73
N GLY A 112 3.44 -12.18 13.79
CA GLY A 112 3.02 -11.81 15.14
C GLY A 112 2.67 -10.31 15.22
N ARG A 113 1.58 -10.01 15.91
CA ARG A 113 1.10 -8.64 16.14
C ARG A 113 2.06 -7.84 17.02
N GLY A 114 2.17 -6.54 16.76
CA GLY A 114 2.99 -5.60 17.52
C GLY A 114 4.36 -5.32 16.90
N VAL A 115 5.05 -4.30 17.46
CA VAL A 115 6.34 -3.83 16.95
C VAL A 115 7.52 -4.73 17.34
N ASP A 116 7.37 -5.50 18.42
CA ASP A 116 8.42 -6.38 18.95
C ASP A 116 8.23 -7.85 18.58
N SER A 117 7.30 -8.15 17.67
CA SER A 117 7.14 -9.50 17.14
C SER A 117 8.42 -9.98 16.45
N SER A 118 8.68 -11.29 16.47
CA SER A 118 9.87 -11.86 15.82
C SER A 118 9.67 -12.00 14.31
N LYS A 119 10.75 -11.82 13.54
CA LYS A 119 10.73 -11.90 12.07
C LYS A 119 10.43 -13.30 11.55
N ASP A 120 10.83 -14.32 12.32
CA ASP A 120 10.66 -15.73 11.98
C ASP A 120 9.36 -16.30 12.57
N ASP A 121 8.61 -15.50 13.32
CA ASP A 121 7.36 -15.89 13.95
C ASP A 121 6.15 -15.48 13.09
N PHE A 122 5.92 -16.21 12.02
CA PHE A 122 4.75 -16.05 11.15
C PHE A 122 4.22 -17.39 10.66
N ILE A 123 2.95 -17.38 10.27
CA ILE A 123 2.31 -18.49 9.55
C ILE A 123 1.97 -18.06 8.13
N ARG A 124 1.80 -19.02 7.24
CA ARG A 124 1.52 -18.82 5.82
C ARG A 124 0.24 -19.54 5.42
N PRO A 125 -0.92 -18.88 5.52
CA PRO A 125 -2.14 -19.38 4.90
C PRO A 125 -1.95 -19.42 3.38
N LEU A 126 -2.34 -20.53 2.75
CA LEU A 126 -2.54 -20.65 1.31
C LEU A 126 -4.04 -20.48 1.05
N ALA A 127 -4.39 -19.41 0.35
CA ALA A 127 -5.78 -19.03 0.16
C ALA A 127 -6.09 -18.80 -1.31
N ARG A 128 -7.25 -19.28 -1.76
CA ARG A 128 -7.83 -18.87 -3.03
C ARG A 128 -8.71 -17.65 -2.79
N SER A 129 -8.41 -16.55 -3.45
CA SER A 129 -9.18 -15.31 -3.37
C SER A 129 -9.63 -14.91 -4.75
N LYS A 130 -10.91 -14.57 -4.90
CA LYS A 130 -11.46 -14.06 -6.17
C LYS A 130 -12.42 -12.92 -5.93
N GLY A 131 -12.51 -11.99 -6.88
CA GLY A 131 -13.38 -10.84 -6.74
C GLY A 131 -13.13 -9.77 -7.78
N ASN A 132 -13.74 -8.61 -7.53
CA ASN A 132 -13.63 -7.43 -8.38
C ASN A 132 -13.46 -6.18 -7.51
N PHE A 133 -12.84 -5.14 -8.08
CA PHE A 133 -12.87 -3.79 -7.54
C PHE A 133 -13.25 -2.78 -8.60
N TYR A 134 -13.82 -1.69 -8.13
CA TYR A 134 -14.19 -0.52 -8.92
C TYR A 134 -13.85 0.73 -8.13
N GLN A 135 -13.29 1.73 -8.78
CA GLN A 135 -13.03 3.04 -8.20
C GLN A 135 -13.54 4.13 -9.12
N VAL A 136 -14.08 5.18 -8.51
CA VAL A 136 -14.30 6.47 -9.15
C VAL A 136 -13.36 7.46 -8.49
N LYS A 137 -12.55 8.17 -9.29
CA LYS A 137 -11.69 9.27 -8.87
C LYS A 137 -12.16 10.56 -9.54
N LEU A 138 -12.35 11.60 -8.74
CA LEU A 138 -12.75 12.93 -9.18
C LEU A 138 -11.55 13.85 -9.06
N LEU A 139 -11.26 14.59 -10.13
CA LEU A 139 -10.16 15.54 -10.21
C LEU A 139 -10.71 16.96 -10.35
N GLY A 140 -10.21 17.88 -9.53
CA GLY A 140 -10.58 19.29 -9.57
C GLY A 140 -9.37 20.19 -9.36
N TRP A 141 -9.50 21.45 -9.78
CA TRP A 141 -8.46 22.47 -9.65
C TRP A 141 -7.09 21.97 -10.17
N GLU A 142 -6.98 21.72 -11.48
CA GLU A 142 -5.73 21.23 -12.10
C GLU A 142 -5.18 19.97 -11.40
N GLU A 143 -6.07 19.04 -11.07
CA GLU A 143 -5.77 17.78 -10.36
C GLU A 143 -5.26 17.92 -8.92
N ARG A 144 -5.29 19.13 -8.36
CA ARG A 144 -4.86 19.39 -6.98
C ARG A 144 -5.85 18.88 -5.95
N LEU A 145 -7.14 18.84 -6.30
CA LEU A 145 -8.17 18.24 -5.48
C LEU A 145 -8.54 16.89 -6.08
N GLN A 146 -8.25 15.81 -5.34
CA GLN A 146 -8.56 14.46 -5.78
C GLN A 146 -9.47 13.80 -4.75
N GLY A 147 -10.70 13.47 -5.13
CA GLY A 147 -11.60 12.65 -4.33
C GLY A 147 -11.65 11.24 -4.90
N PHE A 148 -11.73 10.21 -4.07
CA PHE A 148 -11.88 8.84 -4.56
C PHE A 148 -12.84 8.03 -3.71
N TYR A 149 -13.53 7.11 -4.37
CA TYR A 149 -14.38 6.10 -3.75
C TYR A 149 -14.17 4.77 -4.47
N GLN A 150 -13.79 3.76 -3.71
CA GLN A 150 -13.52 2.41 -4.18
C GLN A 150 -14.43 1.41 -3.46
N VAL A 151 -14.90 0.41 -4.20
CA VAL A 151 -15.57 -0.77 -3.69
C VAL A 151 -14.80 -2.00 -4.14
N PHE A 152 -14.61 -2.94 -3.23
CA PHE A 152 -13.96 -4.22 -3.50
C PHE A 152 -14.82 -5.33 -2.93
N ARG A 153 -15.09 -6.36 -3.72
CA ARG A 153 -15.95 -7.48 -3.31
C ARG A 153 -15.39 -8.79 -3.80
N GLY A 154 -15.50 -9.81 -2.97
CA GLY A 154 -15.02 -11.13 -3.33
C GLY A 154 -15.14 -12.14 -2.22
N THR A 155 -14.47 -13.26 -2.44
CA THR A 155 -14.45 -14.40 -1.52
C THR A 155 -13.02 -14.83 -1.32
N GLN A 156 -12.66 -15.17 -0.08
CA GLN A 156 -11.39 -15.79 0.26
C GLN A 156 -11.66 -17.14 0.91
N GLU A 157 -10.96 -18.17 0.44
CA GLU A 157 -10.99 -19.52 0.97
C GLU A 157 -9.56 -19.90 1.38
N VAL A 158 -9.28 -19.90 2.68
CA VAL A 158 -8.06 -20.50 3.22
C VAL A 158 -8.21 -22.02 3.10
N ARG A 159 -7.18 -22.67 2.54
CA ARG A 159 -7.18 -24.12 2.29
C ARG A 159 -6.18 -24.88 3.14
N LYS A 160 -5.01 -24.27 3.34
CA LYS A 160 -3.88 -24.85 4.09
C LYS A 160 -3.17 -23.75 4.84
N THR A 161 -2.54 -24.11 5.95
CA THR A 161 -1.71 -23.20 6.75
C THR A 161 -0.34 -23.85 6.95
N TYR A 162 0.71 -23.12 6.60
CA TYR A 162 2.10 -23.54 6.75
C TYR A 162 2.81 -22.72 7.82
N ASP A 163 3.89 -23.24 8.39
CA ASP A 163 4.82 -22.44 9.18
C ASP A 163 5.80 -21.63 8.31
N ALA A 164 6.68 -20.88 8.95
CA ALA A 164 7.72 -20.10 8.28
C ALA A 164 8.72 -20.94 7.45
N LYS A 165 8.88 -22.23 7.79
CA LYS A 165 9.78 -23.18 7.13
C LYS A 165 9.09 -23.99 6.02
N GLY A 166 7.79 -23.78 5.80
CA GLY A 166 7.03 -24.50 4.79
C GLY A 166 6.45 -25.84 5.27
N ASN A 167 6.49 -26.16 6.56
CA ASN A 167 5.84 -27.35 7.08
C ASN A 167 4.32 -27.14 7.12
N LEU A 168 3.56 -28.12 6.66
CA LEU A 168 2.10 -28.10 6.72
C LEU A 168 1.63 -28.26 8.18
N LEU A 169 0.93 -27.24 8.68
CA LEU A 169 0.38 -27.23 10.04
C LEU A 169 -1.08 -27.69 10.08
N SER A 170 -1.88 -27.25 9.12
CA SER A 170 -3.33 -27.43 9.10
C SER A 170 -3.87 -27.44 7.68
N GLU A 171 -4.87 -28.27 7.43
CA GLU A 171 -5.69 -28.28 6.20
C GLU A 171 -7.12 -27.80 6.48
N GLN A 172 -7.34 -27.16 7.63
CA GLN A 172 -8.64 -26.59 7.96
C GLN A 172 -9.01 -25.52 6.96
N THR A 173 -10.17 -25.71 6.31
CA THR A 173 -10.70 -24.74 5.37
C THR A 173 -11.52 -23.68 6.08
N SER A 174 -11.40 -22.44 5.62
CA SER A 174 -12.24 -21.32 6.08
C SER A 174 -12.56 -20.43 4.90
N LYS A 175 -13.86 -20.23 4.64
CA LYS A 175 -14.34 -19.41 3.55
C LYS A 175 -15.07 -18.20 4.10
N ASN A 176 -14.65 -17.01 3.67
CA ASN A 176 -15.25 -15.75 4.05
C ASN A 176 -15.46 -14.88 2.82
N ASP A 177 -16.62 -14.24 2.76
CA ASP A 177 -16.87 -13.17 1.82
C ASP A 177 -16.32 -11.86 2.40
N PHE A 178 -15.83 -10.99 1.53
CA PHE A 178 -15.44 -9.63 1.91
C PHE A 178 -16.14 -8.62 1.00
N ASP A 179 -16.63 -7.55 1.61
CA ASP A 179 -17.10 -6.33 0.97
C ASP A 179 -16.37 -5.17 1.65
N GLY A 180 -15.45 -4.56 0.91
CA GLY A 180 -14.63 -3.44 1.34
C GLY A 180 -15.07 -2.18 0.62
N LYS A 181 -15.08 -1.07 1.37
CA LYS A 181 -15.23 0.26 0.80
C LYS A 181 -14.06 1.11 1.28
N THR A 182 -13.52 1.90 0.38
CA THR A 182 -12.45 2.83 0.69
C THR A 182 -12.81 4.16 0.08
N TYR A 183 -12.65 5.25 0.83
CA TYR A 183 -12.88 6.58 0.29
C TYR A 183 -11.98 7.59 0.94
N GLY A 184 -11.67 8.65 0.22
CA GLY A 184 -10.76 9.65 0.72
C GLY A 184 -10.61 10.83 -0.20
N ALA A 185 -9.75 11.75 0.23
CA ALA A 185 -9.38 12.90 -0.54
C ALA A 185 -7.88 13.19 -0.39
N ILE A 186 -7.29 13.74 -1.44
CA ILE A 186 -5.93 14.24 -1.49
C ILE A 186 -5.99 15.70 -1.94
N LEU A 187 -5.28 16.54 -1.21
CA LEU A 187 -4.94 17.90 -1.61
C LEU A 187 -3.46 17.91 -2.00
N ASP A 188 -3.21 18.10 -3.29
CA ASP A 188 -1.90 18.06 -3.94
C ASP A 188 -1.48 19.47 -4.39
N LEU A 189 -0.79 20.19 -3.50
CA LEU A 189 -0.28 21.55 -3.75
C LEU A 189 1.16 21.52 -4.27
N THR A 190 1.51 20.49 -5.02
CA THR A 190 2.83 20.35 -5.61
C THR A 190 2.89 20.91 -7.03
N ASP A 191 4.09 21.04 -7.58
CA ASP A 191 4.29 21.38 -8.97
C ASP A 191 3.86 20.25 -9.93
N GLU A 192 3.90 18.98 -9.54
CA GLU A 192 3.52 17.85 -10.42
C GLU A 192 2.99 16.63 -9.61
N VAL A 193 2.16 15.75 -10.19
CA VAL A 193 1.55 14.60 -9.49
C VAL A 193 2.58 13.49 -9.21
N VAL A 194 3.34 13.10 -10.21
CA VAL A 194 4.11 11.84 -10.26
C VAL A 194 5.54 12.00 -9.73
N ASP A 195 6.20 13.11 -10.06
CA ASP A 195 7.52 13.56 -9.63
C ASP A 195 7.46 14.99 -9.08
N PRO A 196 6.90 15.19 -7.87
CA PRO A 196 6.86 16.52 -7.28
C PRO A 196 8.27 16.95 -6.84
N ARG A 197 8.63 18.20 -7.13
CA ARG A 197 9.91 18.84 -6.77
C ARG A 197 9.74 19.92 -5.72
N ILE A 198 8.57 20.55 -5.67
CA ILE A 198 8.25 21.59 -4.70
C ILE A 198 6.78 21.51 -4.29
N GLY A 199 6.52 21.84 -3.03
CA GLY A 199 5.16 22.00 -2.50
C GLY A 199 4.82 20.96 -1.44
N VAL A 200 3.52 20.79 -1.19
CA VAL A 200 3.01 19.90 -0.15
C VAL A 200 1.88 19.04 -0.67
N ARG A 201 1.80 17.80 -0.18
CA ARG A 201 0.69 16.88 -0.45
C ARG A 201 0.14 16.37 0.86
N MET A 202 -1.17 16.41 1.01
CA MET A 202 -1.84 15.86 2.18
C MET A 202 -3.02 15.02 1.77
N GLY A 203 -3.23 13.91 2.46
CA GLY A 203 -4.31 13.00 2.13
C GLY A 203 -4.93 12.39 3.37
N ARG A 204 -6.21 12.05 3.25
CA ARG A 204 -6.91 11.28 4.26
C ARG A 204 -7.81 10.24 3.61
N LYS A 205 -7.77 9.02 4.12
CA LYS A 205 -8.50 7.87 3.62
C LYS A 205 -9.20 7.15 4.76
N TYR A 206 -10.39 6.66 4.49
CA TYR A 206 -11.22 5.89 5.38
C TYR A 206 -11.46 4.52 4.76
N ILE A 207 -11.26 3.47 5.56
CA ILE A 207 -11.44 2.08 5.16
C ILE A 207 -12.40 1.43 6.18
N PRO A 208 -13.72 1.66 6.06
CA PRO A 208 -14.70 0.92 6.84
C PRO A 208 -14.68 -0.57 6.47
N SER A 209 -14.67 -1.41 7.49
CA SER A 209 -14.76 -2.86 7.40
C SER A 209 -15.93 -3.32 8.26
N LYS A 210 -16.97 -3.85 7.61
CA LYS A 210 -18.11 -4.47 8.28
C LYS A 210 -17.98 -5.98 8.19
N SER A 211 -18.07 -6.65 9.32
CA SER A 211 -18.07 -8.10 9.34
C SER A 211 -19.50 -8.64 9.28
N ASN A 212 -19.74 -9.57 8.37
CA ASN A 212 -20.94 -10.42 8.37
C ASN A 212 -20.94 -11.45 9.51
N ILE A 213 -19.80 -11.64 10.18
CA ILE A 213 -19.67 -12.48 11.37
C ILE A 213 -20.00 -11.62 12.59
N ALA A 214 -21.12 -11.91 13.27
CA ALA A 214 -21.55 -11.14 14.44
C ALA A 214 -20.50 -11.09 15.57
N LEU A 215 -19.58 -12.05 15.59
CA LEU A 215 -18.53 -12.19 16.59
C LEU A 215 -17.30 -11.31 16.32
N LYS A 216 -17.15 -10.76 15.10
CA LYS A 216 -16.02 -9.90 14.73
C LYS A 216 -16.46 -8.43 14.74
N SER A 217 -15.58 -7.57 15.23
CA SER A 217 -15.83 -6.13 15.32
C SER A 217 -15.95 -5.50 13.93
N ASP A 218 -16.83 -4.51 13.83
CA ASP A 218 -16.80 -3.59 12.70
C ASP A 218 -15.85 -2.46 13.06
N ILE A 219 -14.99 -2.09 12.12
CA ILE A 219 -13.97 -1.08 12.33
C ILE A 219 -13.93 -0.10 11.17
N THR A 220 -13.44 1.11 11.45
CA THR A 220 -13.01 2.05 10.42
C THR A 220 -11.55 2.38 10.62
N VAL A 221 -10.72 2.05 9.61
CA VAL A 221 -9.32 2.49 9.59
C VAL A 221 -9.25 3.87 8.97
N VAL A 222 -8.53 4.77 9.63
CA VAL A 222 -8.31 6.14 9.17
C VAL A 222 -6.83 6.33 8.92
N ASP A 223 -6.46 6.50 7.65
CA ASP A 223 -5.11 6.82 7.22
C ASP A 223 -5.00 8.32 6.96
N THR A 224 -3.92 8.94 7.46
CA THR A 224 -3.58 10.35 7.22
C THR A 224 -2.12 10.43 6.80
N ASP A 225 -1.86 11.14 5.72
CA ASP A 225 -0.54 11.23 5.09
C ASP A 225 -0.23 12.69 4.80
N PHE A 226 1.04 13.08 4.99
CA PHE A 226 1.52 14.43 4.75
C PHE A 226 2.94 14.37 4.19
N ASN A 227 3.16 15.01 3.05
CA ASN A 227 4.45 15.07 2.36
C ASN A 227 4.84 16.51 2.04
N VAL A 228 6.12 16.80 2.19
CA VAL A 228 6.73 18.09 1.84
C VAL A 228 7.86 17.84 0.86
N TYR A 229 7.91 18.65 -0.18
CA TYR A 229 8.89 18.59 -1.26
C TYR A 229 9.65 19.91 -1.30
N ILE A 230 10.97 19.82 -1.14
CA ILE A 230 11.85 20.98 -1.08
C ILE A 230 12.90 20.84 -2.19
N PRO A 231 13.00 21.82 -3.11
CA PRO A 231 14.05 21.81 -4.12
C PRO A 231 15.42 22.02 -3.45
N PHE A 232 16.40 21.23 -3.85
CA PHE A 232 17.79 21.30 -3.42
C PHE A 232 18.69 21.42 -4.67
N PHE A 233 19.79 22.18 -4.57
CA PHE A 233 20.84 22.26 -5.60
C PHE A 233 20.33 22.30 -7.06
N HIS A 234 19.41 23.22 -7.36
CA HIS A 234 18.74 23.44 -8.66
C HIS A 234 17.81 22.35 -9.17
N LYS A 235 18.26 21.08 -9.23
CA LYS A 235 17.47 19.99 -9.84
C LYS A 235 16.99 18.96 -8.83
N ASP A 236 17.63 18.81 -7.67
CA ASP A 236 17.35 17.74 -6.72
C ASP A 236 16.13 18.04 -5.86
N THR A 237 15.61 17.01 -5.20
CA THR A 237 14.45 17.15 -4.32
C THR A 237 14.72 16.45 -2.98
N LEU A 238 14.47 17.17 -1.89
CA LEU A 238 14.34 16.58 -0.57
C LEU A 238 12.85 16.37 -0.26
N VAL A 239 12.50 15.13 0.09
CA VAL A 239 11.14 14.74 0.46
C VAL A 239 11.10 14.39 1.94
N MET A 240 10.10 14.92 2.65
CA MET A 240 9.79 14.54 4.02
C MET A 240 8.36 14.01 4.06
N SER A 241 8.15 12.88 4.71
CA SER A 241 6.84 12.23 4.82
C SER A 241 6.49 11.92 6.27
N GLY A 242 5.23 12.12 6.61
CA GLY A 242 4.62 11.70 7.86
C GLY A 242 3.32 10.96 7.60
N PHE A 243 3.12 9.85 8.30
CA PHE A 243 1.93 9.01 8.17
C PHE A 243 1.42 8.54 9.53
N LEU A 244 0.10 8.57 9.69
CA LEU A 244 -0.61 8.06 10.85
C LEU A 244 -1.78 7.21 10.35
N SER A 245 -1.88 5.97 10.84
CA SER A 245 -3.05 5.12 10.63
C SER A 245 -3.60 4.65 11.96
N THR A 246 -4.91 4.74 12.14
CA THR A 246 -5.58 4.25 13.35
C THR A 246 -6.86 3.53 13.04
N SER A 247 -7.11 2.45 13.77
CA SER A 247 -8.38 1.74 13.75
C SER A 247 -9.33 2.29 14.81
N GLN A 248 -10.60 2.44 14.45
CA GLN A 248 -11.69 2.83 15.34
C GLN A 248 -12.70 1.69 15.37
N ILE A 249 -13.10 1.23 16.56
CA ILE A 249 -14.15 0.21 16.71
C ILE A 249 -15.51 0.89 16.56
N ASP A 250 -16.25 0.54 15.51
CA ASP A 250 -17.61 1.04 15.25
C ASP A 250 -18.64 0.17 15.96
N ARG A 251 -18.42 -1.15 15.96
CA ARG A 251 -19.21 -2.16 16.68
C ARG A 251 -18.26 -3.16 17.32
N SER A 252 -18.39 -3.37 18.62
CA SER A 252 -17.62 -4.38 19.33
C SER A 252 -18.04 -5.80 18.96
N GLY A 253 -17.06 -6.63 18.61
CA GLY A 253 -17.18 -8.08 18.52
C GLY A 253 -16.92 -8.76 19.86
N VAL A 254 -16.81 -10.08 19.83
CA VAL A 254 -16.61 -10.91 21.03
C VAL A 254 -15.12 -10.95 21.41
N THR A 255 -14.84 -10.70 22.68
CA THR A 255 -13.47 -10.72 23.24
C THR A 255 -13.23 -11.88 24.20
N ASP A 256 -14.09 -12.91 24.10
CA ASP A 256 -14.01 -14.18 24.81
C ASP A 256 -13.17 -15.20 24.04
N GLU A 257 -12.23 -15.83 24.74
CA GLU A 257 -11.28 -16.78 24.18
C GLU A 257 -11.93 -18.10 23.77
N ALA A 258 -12.90 -18.60 24.55
CA ALA A 258 -13.56 -19.87 24.25
C ALA A 258 -14.29 -19.80 22.89
N THR A 259 -14.99 -18.71 22.64
CA THR A 259 -15.64 -18.43 21.36
C THR A 259 -14.62 -18.30 20.22
N ALA A 260 -13.53 -17.57 20.44
CA ALA A 260 -12.47 -17.40 19.45
C ALA A 260 -11.84 -18.75 19.04
N ARG A 261 -11.60 -19.64 20.00
CA ARG A 261 -11.07 -20.98 19.76
C ARG A 261 -11.99 -21.85 18.93
N VAL A 262 -13.31 -21.72 19.07
CA VAL A 262 -14.27 -22.43 18.20
C VAL A 262 -14.17 -21.94 16.75
N ILE A 263 -14.06 -20.63 16.53
CA ILE A 263 -13.99 -20.03 15.18
C ILE A 263 -12.67 -20.39 14.48
N TYR A 264 -11.56 -20.31 15.21
CA TYR A 264 -10.21 -20.43 14.65
C TYR A 264 -9.54 -21.78 14.88
N ASN A 265 -10.29 -22.77 15.38
CA ASN A 265 -9.81 -24.15 15.55
C ASN A 265 -9.14 -24.64 14.25
N GLN A 266 -7.89 -25.09 14.37
CA GLN A 266 -7.10 -25.56 13.24
C GLN A 266 -7.18 -27.09 13.03
N ASN A 267 -7.96 -27.81 13.84
CA ASN A 267 -8.09 -29.26 13.79
C ASN A 267 -6.71 -29.97 13.77
N CYS A 268 -5.80 -29.52 14.64
CA CYS A 268 -4.44 -30.01 14.73
C CYS A 268 -4.40 -31.52 15.02
N ASP A 269 -3.78 -32.29 14.12
CA ASP A 269 -3.61 -33.74 14.24
C ASP A 269 -2.62 -34.11 15.36
N PRO A 270 -3.07 -34.78 16.45
CA PRO A 270 -2.20 -35.19 17.56
C PRO A 270 -1.10 -36.18 17.17
N THR A 271 -1.22 -36.84 16.02
CA THR A 271 -0.24 -37.81 15.52
C THR A 271 0.84 -37.16 14.65
N SER A 272 0.63 -35.91 14.22
CA SER A 272 1.59 -35.17 13.41
C SER A 272 2.83 -34.77 14.22
N PRO A 273 4.04 -34.88 13.66
CA PRO A 273 5.25 -34.35 14.29
C PRO A 273 5.20 -32.82 14.48
N PHE A 274 4.27 -32.14 13.81
CA PHE A 274 4.05 -30.69 13.89
C PHE A 274 2.86 -30.28 14.78
N TYR A 275 2.31 -31.21 15.58
CA TYR A 275 1.15 -30.93 16.44
C TYR A 275 1.32 -29.67 17.31
N SER A 276 2.46 -29.53 17.99
CA SER A 276 2.76 -28.38 18.86
C SER A 276 2.83 -27.06 18.07
N ALA A 277 3.44 -27.08 16.89
CA ALA A 277 3.51 -25.93 15.99
C ALA A 277 2.11 -25.54 15.46
N CYS A 278 1.26 -26.52 15.16
CA CYS A 278 -0.13 -26.27 14.79
C CYS A 278 -0.92 -25.62 15.95
N LYS A 279 -0.77 -26.12 17.18
CA LYS A 279 -1.43 -25.49 18.34
C LYS A 279 -0.96 -24.05 18.56
N ALA A 280 0.34 -23.79 18.41
CA ALA A 280 0.86 -22.42 18.48
C ALA A 280 0.31 -21.52 17.35
N SER A 281 0.10 -22.06 16.15
CA SER A 281 -0.58 -21.34 15.05
C SER A 281 -2.04 -21.02 15.38
N GLU A 282 -2.78 -21.94 16.00
CA GLU A 282 -4.15 -21.69 16.47
C GLU A 282 -4.17 -20.59 17.53
N ASP A 283 -3.28 -20.66 18.52
CA ASP A 283 -3.16 -19.63 19.55
C ASP A 283 -2.86 -18.25 18.96
N LYS A 284 -2.01 -18.19 17.91
CA LYS A 284 -1.75 -16.94 17.16
C LYS A 284 -3.03 -16.38 16.53
N LEU A 285 -3.80 -17.21 15.82
CA LEU A 285 -5.04 -16.79 15.18
C LEU A 285 -6.09 -16.31 16.19
N VAL A 286 -6.19 -17.02 17.32
CA VAL A 286 -7.08 -16.65 18.44
C VAL A 286 -6.66 -15.31 19.05
N ASN A 287 -5.37 -15.13 19.34
CA ASN A 287 -4.86 -13.87 19.89
C ASN A 287 -5.03 -12.69 18.93
N GLU A 288 -4.84 -12.91 17.63
CA GLU A 288 -5.10 -11.89 16.61
C GLU A 288 -6.58 -11.51 16.57
N PHE A 289 -7.49 -12.48 16.62
CA PHE A 289 -8.93 -12.20 16.67
C PHE A 289 -9.34 -11.40 17.91
N LEU A 290 -8.85 -11.79 19.09
CA LEU A 290 -9.14 -11.09 20.33
C LEU A 290 -8.59 -9.66 20.32
N SER A 291 -7.37 -9.47 19.81
CA SER A 291 -6.72 -8.16 19.73
C SER A 291 -7.39 -7.27 18.69
N TYR A 292 -7.74 -7.83 17.52
CA TYR A 292 -8.54 -7.16 16.51
C TYR A 292 -9.88 -6.68 17.09
N ASN A 293 -10.55 -7.51 17.90
CA ASN A 293 -11.83 -7.11 18.48
C ASN A 293 -11.73 -6.04 19.57
N ARG A 294 -10.56 -5.88 20.19
CA ARG A 294 -10.31 -4.84 21.20
C ARG A 294 -9.81 -3.54 20.61
N TYR A 295 -8.95 -3.62 19.60
CA TYR A 295 -8.15 -2.49 19.12
C TYR A 295 -8.23 -2.26 17.61
N GLY A 296 -8.88 -3.17 16.88
CA GLY A 296 -8.93 -3.16 15.41
C GLY A 296 -7.57 -3.46 14.80
N ASN A 297 -7.40 -3.10 13.53
CA ASN A 297 -6.11 -3.24 12.84
C ASN A 297 -5.91 -2.04 11.92
N ALA A 298 -4.93 -1.20 12.24
CA ALA A 298 -4.51 -0.09 11.40
C ALA A 298 -3.72 -0.59 10.18
N THR A 299 -3.44 0.29 9.24
CA THR A 299 -2.56 -0.01 8.10
C THR A 299 -1.18 -0.39 8.63
N PRO A 300 -0.66 -1.60 8.32
CA PRO A 300 0.60 -2.09 8.88
C PRO A 300 1.82 -1.40 8.25
N LEU A 301 3.00 -1.61 8.86
CA LEU A 301 4.30 -1.20 8.31
C LEU A 301 5.04 -2.37 7.66
N GLY A 302 5.97 -2.04 6.77
CA GLY A 302 6.76 -2.97 5.97
C GLY A 302 6.24 -3.10 4.53
N GLY A 303 7.14 -3.45 3.61
CA GLY A 303 6.89 -3.52 2.17
C GLY A 303 7.39 -2.29 1.40
N SER A 304 6.94 -2.14 0.16
CA SER A 304 7.47 -1.11 -0.76
C SER A 304 7.13 0.32 -0.36
N ASN A 305 6.04 0.55 0.39
CA ASN A 305 5.55 1.90 0.67
C ASN A 305 6.18 2.54 1.92
N ARG A 306 6.39 1.77 3.01
CA ARG A 306 6.87 2.28 4.31
C ARG A 306 7.68 1.22 5.06
N LEU A 307 8.84 1.59 5.60
CA LEU A 307 9.81 0.68 6.22
C LEU A 307 10.30 -0.39 5.23
N ARG A 308 10.94 0.08 4.16
CA ARG A 308 11.28 -0.70 2.96
C ARG A 308 12.28 -1.84 3.17
N SER A 309 13.01 -1.87 4.29
CA SER A 309 13.86 -3.02 4.65
C SER A 309 13.08 -4.21 5.22
N TYR A 310 11.78 -4.06 5.50
CA TYR A 310 10.95 -5.08 6.15
C TYR A 310 9.92 -5.66 5.17
N PRO A 311 9.52 -6.94 5.30
CA PRO A 311 8.49 -7.55 4.46
C PRO A 311 7.14 -6.82 4.53
N GLN A 312 6.31 -6.98 3.50
CA GLN A 312 4.95 -6.43 3.47
C GLN A 312 4.16 -6.89 4.71
N GLY A 313 3.56 -5.91 5.42
CA GLY A 313 2.70 -6.19 6.58
C GLY A 313 3.43 -6.72 7.82
N ARG A 314 4.76 -6.50 7.91
CA ARG A 314 5.61 -7.02 8.98
C ARG A 314 5.18 -6.62 10.39
N PHE A 315 4.73 -5.37 10.57
CA PHE A 315 4.30 -4.86 11.88
C PHE A 315 2.85 -4.38 11.79
N SER A 316 1.97 -4.98 12.58
CA SER A 316 0.53 -4.65 12.64
C SER A 316 0.08 -4.42 14.07
N ALA A 317 -0.82 -3.46 14.28
CA ALA A 317 -1.50 -3.19 15.56
C ALA A 317 -2.73 -2.28 15.34
N GLY A 318 -3.40 -1.83 16.41
CA GLY A 318 -4.54 -0.91 16.32
C GLY A 318 -4.20 0.51 15.88
N SER A 319 -2.92 0.90 15.91
CA SER A 319 -2.41 2.20 15.48
C SER A 319 -0.98 2.09 14.93
N THR A 320 -0.66 2.93 13.96
CA THR A 320 0.62 2.97 13.24
C THR A 320 1.08 4.41 13.07
N SER A 321 2.37 4.68 13.28
CA SER A 321 3.02 5.95 12.91
C SER A 321 4.26 5.70 12.08
N TYR A 322 4.50 6.54 11.08
CA TYR A 322 5.68 6.50 10.23
C TYR A 322 6.17 7.91 9.91
N GLN A 323 7.48 8.05 9.78
CA GLN A 323 8.16 9.25 9.32
C GLN A 323 9.32 8.82 8.41
N GLY A 324 9.55 9.57 7.34
CA GLY A 324 10.67 9.30 6.45
C GLY A 324 11.19 10.54 5.76
N ILE A 325 12.45 10.46 5.34
CA ILE A 325 13.12 11.47 4.53
C ILE A 325 13.74 10.76 3.33
N GLU A 326 13.61 11.35 2.14
CA GLU A 326 14.22 10.84 0.91
C GLU A 326 14.85 12.00 0.13
N TYR A 327 16.16 11.90 -0.13
CA TYR A 327 16.87 12.80 -1.03
C TYR A 327 16.95 12.19 -2.41
N ARG A 328 16.49 12.92 -3.43
CA ARG A 328 16.46 12.51 -4.83
C ARG A 328 17.46 13.31 -5.62
N PHE A 329 18.47 12.61 -6.10
CA PHE A 329 19.49 13.13 -6.98
C PHE A 329 19.08 12.93 -8.43
N ASN A 330 18.85 14.04 -9.15
CA ASN A 330 18.32 14.02 -10.52
C ASN A 330 19.46 13.96 -11.54
N LEU A 331 19.68 12.78 -12.11
CA LEU A 331 20.80 12.52 -13.03
C LEU A 331 20.50 12.97 -14.47
N ALA A 332 19.27 12.80 -14.93
CA ALA A 332 18.82 13.21 -16.25
C ALA A 332 17.33 13.53 -16.22
N ASP A 333 16.95 14.67 -16.80
CA ASP A 333 15.58 15.18 -16.92
C ASP A 333 15.18 15.47 -18.38
N ASP A 334 15.96 14.95 -19.34
CA ASP A 334 15.68 15.05 -20.76
C ASP A 334 14.91 13.80 -21.26
N PRO A 335 13.80 13.97 -21.98
CA PRO A 335 13.07 12.86 -22.59
C PRO A 335 13.94 12.01 -23.51
N LYS A 336 13.92 10.68 -23.30
CA LYS A 336 14.62 9.70 -24.13
C LYS A 336 13.72 8.50 -24.41
N GLU A 337 13.72 8.07 -25.67
CA GLU A 337 13.05 6.83 -26.05
C GLU A 337 13.76 5.63 -25.44
N VAL A 338 12.96 4.74 -24.84
CA VAL A 338 13.36 3.39 -24.43
C VAL A 338 12.52 2.42 -25.23
N ASN A 339 13.16 1.46 -25.89
CA ASN A 339 12.48 0.48 -26.73
C ASN A 339 13.14 -0.89 -26.59
N TRP A 340 12.96 -1.50 -25.43
CA TRP A 340 13.35 -2.87 -25.15
C TRP A 340 12.11 -3.78 -25.18
N PHE A 341 12.30 -5.06 -25.49
CA PHE A 341 11.16 -5.99 -25.61
C PHE A 341 10.34 -6.11 -24.31
N PHE A 342 10.96 -5.87 -23.15
CA PHE A 342 10.33 -5.96 -21.83
C PHE A 342 10.04 -4.60 -21.18
N LEU A 343 10.51 -3.50 -21.77
CA LEU A 343 10.33 -2.14 -21.26
C LEU A 343 10.43 -1.14 -22.41
N GLY A 344 9.41 -0.32 -22.61
CA GLY A 344 9.50 0.77 -23.56
C GLY A 344 8.54 1.92 -23.28
N GLY A 345 8.79 3.04 -23.95
CA GLY A 345 8.11 4.32 -23.74
C GLY A 345 9.08 5.49 -23.74
N ILE A 346 8.64 6.63 -23.23
CA ILE A 346 9.47 7.83 -23.08
C ILE A 346 9.92 7.95 -21.64
N GLN A 347 11.22 7.75 -21.41
CA GLN A 347 11.86 8.03 -20.14
C GLN A 347 12.06 9.54 -20.01
N THR A 348 11.39 10.17 -19.05
CA THR A 348 11.51 11.61 -18.81
C THR A 348 12.44 11.94 -17.66
N LEU A 349 12.76 10.95 -16.81
CA LEU A 349 13.56 11.17 -15.62
C LEU A 349 14.30 9.92 -15.17
N PHE A 350 15.55 10.09 -14.76
CA PHE A 350 16.33 9.10 -14.02
C PHE A 350 16.93 9.71 -12.77
N GLN A 351 16.74 9.07 -11.62
CA GLN A 351 17.18 9.55 -10.32
C GLN A 351 17.82 8.43 -9.50
N VAL A 352 18.68 8.84 -8.57
CA VAL A 352 19.06 8.03 -7.42
C VAL A 352 18.38 8.61 -6.19
N ALA A 353 17.71 7.78 -5.42
CA ALA A 353 17.06 8.18 -4.18
C ALA A 353 17.81 7.59 -2.98
N PHE A 354 18.09 8.39 -1.97
CA PHE A 354 18.64 7.96 -0.69
C PHE A 354 17.61 8.23 0.39
N PHE A 355 17.30 7.26 1.22
CA PHE A 355 16.22 7.38 2.19
C PHE A 355 16.58 6.88 3.58
N ALA A 356 15.94 7.49 4.57
CA ALA A 356 15.96 7.09 5.96
C ALA A 356 14.53 7.15 6.51
N GLU A 357 14.12 6.11 7.21
CA GLU A 357 12.75 5.90 7.63
C GLU A 357 12.70 5.39 9.06
N GLN A 358 11.64 5.76 9.76
CA GLN A 358 11.31 5.21 11.06
C GLN A 358 9.80 5.04 11.24
N GLY A 359 9.40 4.02 11.99
CA GLY A 359 7.99 3.80 12.29
C GLY A 359 7.79 2.87 13.47
N THR A 360 6.57 2.87 13.99
CA THR A 360 6.15 1.99 15.09
C THR A 360 4.66 1.69 14.99
N VAL A 361 4.26 0.60 15.62
CA VAL A 361 2.87 0.18 15.76
C VAL A 361 2.56 -0.07 17.23
N SER A 362 1.33 0.22 17.65
CA SER A 362 0.86 0.03 19.02
C SER A 362 -0.65 -0.22 19.02
N GLU A 363 -1.16 -0.94 20.03
CA GLU A 363 -2.61 -1.15 20.18
C GLU A 363 -3.38 0.14 20.37
N THR A 364 -2.75 1.16 20.98
CA THR A 364 -3.34 2.48 21.16
C THR A 364 -2.40 3.58 20.68
N ARG A 365 -2.98 4.74 20.33
CA ARG A 365 -2.21 5.93 19.94
C ARG A 365 -1.18 6.37 20.97
N SER A 366 -1.46 6.16 22.26
CA SER A 366 -0.57 6.59 23.35
C SER A 366 0.77 5.86 23.40
N GLY A 367 0.84 4.64 22.83
CA GLY A 367 2.08 3.87 22.71
C GLY A 367 2.86 4.15 21.42
N LEU A 368 2.37 5.04 20.54
CA LEU A 368 3.15 5.47 19.39
C LEU A 368 4.36 6.30 19.85
N GLY A 369 5.47 6.20 19.12
CA GLY A 369 6.74 6.84 19.44
C GLY A 369 7.72 6.00 20.29
N SER A 370 7.26 4.90 20.90
CA SER A 370 8.16 3.91 21.54
C SER A 370 8.57 2.79 20.58
N ASN A 371 9.75 2.19 20.81
CA ASN A 371 10.27 1.02 20.09
C ASN A 371 10.27 1.20 18.56
N LEU A 372 10.70 2.36 18.08
CA LEU A 372 10.80 2.67 16.65
C LEU A 372 11.67 1.63 15.92
N LYS A 373 11.18 1.18 14.77
CA LYS A 373 11.96 0.43 13.79
C LYS A 373 12.45 1.39 12.73
N SER A 374 13.71 1.22 12.32
CA SER A 374 14.35 2.05 11.31
C SER A 374 14.68 1.25 10.06
N SER A 375 14.70 1.94 8.92
CA SER A 375 15.02 1.42 7.59
C SER A 375 15.80 2.51 6.84
N TYR A 376 16.92 2.15 6.21
CA TYR A 376 17.77 3.06 5.45
C TYR A 376 18.14 2.42 4.14
N GLY A 377 18.23 3.19 3.06
CA GLY A 377 18.55 2.60 1.77
C GLY A 377 18.81 3.59 0.66
N ALA A 378 19.07 3.01 -0.50
CA ALA A 378 19.19 3.73 -1.76
C ALA A 378 18.40 3.00 -2.84
N GLY A 379 17.97 3.74 -3.85
CA GLY A 379 17.21 3.17 -4.96
C GLY A 379 17.42 3.90 -6.27
N LEU A 380 17.25 3.17 -7.35
CA LEU A 380 17.17 3.72 -8.69
C LEU A 380 15.70 4.02 -9.00
N ARG A 381 15.42 5.21 -9.52
CA ARG A 381 14.07 5.64 -9.92
C ARG A 381 14.09 6.09 -11.37
N ALA A 382 13.18 5.55 -12.17
CA ALA A 382 12.95 5.98 -13.55
C ALA A 382 11.49 6.33 -13.75
N LEU A 383 11.21 7.49 -14.38
CA LEU A 383 9.88 7.85 -14.84
C LEU A 383 9.80 7.53 -16.33
N ILE A 384 8.94 6.58 -16.69
CA ILE A 384 8.74 6.14 -18.07
C ILE A 384 7.25 6.09 -18.33
N SER A 385 6.77 6.90 -19.28
CA SER A 385 5.37 6.91 -19.72
C SER A 385 4.36 7.01 -18.57
N GLY A 386 4.60 7.92 -17.61
CA GLY A 386 3.70 8.17 -16.48
C GLY A 386 3.92 7.28 -15.24
N PHE A 387 4.72 6.22 -15.36
CA PHE A 387 4.99 5.30 -14.25
C PHE A 387 6.36 5.47 -13.61
N VAL A 388 6.38 5.34 -12.29
CA VAL A 388 7.58 5.40 -11.46
C VAL A 388 8.08 3.99 -11.20
N TYR A 389 9.14 3.60 -11.91
CA TYR A 389 9.82 2.33 -11.71
C TYR A 389 10.90 2.50 -10.65
N ARG A 390 10.91 1.63 -9.63
CA ARG A 390 11.89 1.69 -8.55
C ARG A 390 12.52 0.34 -8.25
N LEU A 391 13.84 0.35 -8.12
CA LEU A 391 14.63 -0.72 -7.52
C LEU A 391 15.34 -0.17 -6.29
N ASP A 392 14.83 -0.53 -5.11
CA ASP A 392 15.36 -0.07 -3.84
C ASP A 392 16.14 -1.21 -3.15
N VAL A 393 17.28 -0.87 -2.54
CA VAL A 393 18.03 -1.71 -1.60
C VAL A 393 18.03 -1.02 -0.25
N ALA A 394 17.46 -1.69 0.75
CA ALA A 394 17.28 -1.15 2.08
C ALA A 394 17.86 -2.08 3.15
N THR A 395 18.31 -1.52 4.26
CA THR A 395 18.76 -2.25 5.45
C THR A 395 18.07 -1.74 6.70
N GLY A 396 17.81 -2.66 7.62
CA GLY A 396 17.27 -2.40 8.94
C GLY A 396 17.64 -3.53 9.90
N ASN A 397 16.98 -3.59 11.05
CA ASN A 397 17.35 -4.54 12.11
C ASN A 397 17.15 -6.02 11.72
N GLU A 398 16.35 -6.29 10.68
CA GLU A 398 16.06 -7.66 10.21
C GLU A 398 16.90 -8.10 9.02
N GLY A 399 17.78 -7.22 8.50
CA GLY A 399 18.70 -7.53 7.41
C GLY A 399 18.57 -6.56 6.23
N VAL A 400 18.88 -7.08 5.03
CA VAL A 400 18.81 -6.34 3.77
C VAL A 400 17.58 -6.80 2.98
N GLY A 401 16.82 -5.84 2.47
CA GLY A 401 15.71 -6.05 1.54
C GLY A 401 16.03 -5.43 0.18
N VAL A 402 15.68 -6.14 -0.89
CA VAL A 402 15.68 -5.60 -2.27
C VAL A 402 14.25 -5.64 -2.77
N THR A 403 13.74 -4.51 -3.26
CA THR A 403 12.36 -4.41 -3.73
C THR A 403 12.30 -3.74 -5.09
N LEU A 404 11.68 -4.42 -6.06
CA LEU A 404 11.28 -3.86 -7.34
C LEU A 404 9.79 -3.55 -7.28
N PHE A 405 9.40 -2.32 -7.58
CA PHE A 405 7.99 -1.92 -7.58
C PHE A 405 7.73 -0.79 -8.56
N ILE A 406 6.46 -0.66 -8.94
CA ILE A 406 5.95 0.40 -9.81
C ILE A 406 4.91 1.17 -9.00
N ASP A 407 5.34 2.26 -8.37
CA ASP A 407 4.51 3.24 -7.68
C ASP A 407 5.42 4.31 -7.07
N TYR A 408 4.81 5.33 -6.50
CA TYR A 408 5.46 6.29 -5.63
C TYR A 408 5.36 5.86 -4.15
N PRO A 409 6.49 5.60 -3.45
CA PRO A 409 6.45 5.22 -2.04
C PRO A 409 6.17 6.45 -1.15
N MET A 410 5.88 6.20 0.13
CA MET A 410 5.63 7.25 1.13
C MET A 410 4.40 8.11 0.81
N GLN A 411 3.41 7.54 0.12
CA GLN A 411 2.17 8.20 -0.24
C GLN A 411 0.95 7.43 0.26
N LEU A 412 -0.14 8.18 0.44
CA LEU A 412 -1.48 7.61 0.52
C LEU A 412 -1.89 6.98 -0.82
N ASN A 413 -1.84 5.65 -0.90
CA ASN A 413 -2.34 4.93 -2.07
C ASN A 413 -3.87 4.80 -1.97
N PRO A 414 -4.66 5.23 -2.97
CA PRO A 414 -6.10 5.02 -3.03
C PRO A 414 -6.48 3.53 -3.05
N ILE A 415 -5.66 2.71 -3.71
CA ILE A 415 -5.87 1.27 -3.95
C ILE A 415 -5.01 0.49 -2.95
N ASN A 416 -5.64 -0.18 -1.99
CA ASN A 416 -4.99 -1.09 -1.04
C ASN A 416 -5.56 -2.51 -1.17
#